data_AF-A0A8J7RZN1-F1
#
_entry.id   AF-A0A8J7RZN1-F1
#
_cell.length_a   1.000
_cell.length_b   1.000
_cell.length_c   1.000
_cell.angle_alpha   90.00
_cell.angle_beta   90.00
_cell.angle_gamma   90.00
#
_symmetry.space_group_name_H-M   'P 1'
#
loop_
_entity.id
_entity.type
_entity.pdbx_description
1 polymer ?
#
loop_
_entity_poly.entity_id
_entity_poly.type
_entity_poly.pdbx_seq_one_letter_code
_entity_poly.pdbx_strand_id
1 'polypeptide(L)'
;MHRRPAALLLAFALVAITHGAVLGEEVTLTGTAPAGETVYLFFTGPNLPAGGVDLVHLDAVATGEPETFTTVTAGDDGRWRYRWKTAGLGIDPGTYTVYASDRPAAHNDLGTSDATYSTLAVSLRRPGLVIDGPDETPKETPTTRVEETETPETPATTTPSPGLAAAAALALLIAKRRP
;
A
#
# COMPACT_ATOMS: atom_id res chain seq x y z
N MET A 1 37.57 13.14 21.36
CA MET A 1 36.53 13.48 20.37
C MET A 1 36.52 12.40 19.28
N HIS A 2 35.84 11.27 19.51
CA HIS A 2 35.64 10.27 18.47
C HIS A 2 34.35 10.63 17.74
N ARG A 3 34.45 11.50 16.73
CA ARG A 3 33.42 11.55 15.70
C ARG A 3 33.53 10.22 14.97
N ARG A 4 32.75 9.24 15.40
CA ARG A 4 32.50 8.05 14.58
C ARG A 4 31.99 8.61 13.24
N PRO A 5 32.69 8.40 12.11
CA PRO A 5 32.10 8.76 10.83
C PRO A 5 30.78 8.01 10.76
N ALA A 6 29.71 8.72 10.42
CA ALA A 6 28.42 8.13 10.11
C ALA A 6 28.65 7.16 8.95
N ALA A 7 28.98 5.91 9.27
CA ALA A 7 28.82 4.81 8.36
C ALA A 7 27.34 4.81 8.03
N LEU A 8 27.03 5.22 6.81
CA LEU A 8 25.74 5.04 6.19
C LEU A 8 25.36 3.58 6.43
N LEU A 9 24.49 3.33 7.41
CA LEU A 9 23.89 2.01 7.64
C LEU A 9 23.18 1.68 6.33
N LEU A 10 23.81 0.89 5.47
CA LEU A 10 23.20 0.42 4.24
C LEU A 10 22.16 -0.61 4.65
N ALA A 11 20.99 -0.10 5.07
CA ALA A 11 19.92 -0.87 5.66
C ALA A 11 19.32 -1.79 4.60
N PHE A 12 19.08 -3.04 4.98
CA PHE A 12 18.15 -3.91 4.26
C PHE A 12 16.82 -3.18 4.12
N ALA A 13 16.44 -2.83 2.90
CA ALA A 13 15.18 -2.15 2.62
C ALA A 13 14.40 -2.90 1.54
N LEU A 14 13.09 -2.94 1.69
CA LEU A 14 12.13 -3.50 0.74
C LEU A 14 11.09 -2.44 0.39
N VAL A 15 10.89 -2.18 -0.90
CA VAL A 15 9.93 -1.22 -1.43
C VAL A 15 9.32 -1.78 -2.71
N ALA A 16 7.99 -1.74 -2.85
CA ALA A 16 7.36 -1.90 -4.16
C ALA A 16 7.19 -0.56 -4.84
N ILE A 17 7.30 -0.58 -6.17
CA ILE A 17 6.97 0.59 -6.99
C ILE A 17 5.47 0.89 -6.91
N THR A 18 4.65 -0.13 -6.66
CA THR A 18 3.19 -0.05 -6.54
C THR A 18 2.70 -0.72 -5.25
N HIS A 19 2.06 0.05 -4.37
CA HIS A 19 1.49 -0.44 -3.10
C HIS A 19 0.12 -1.12 -3.25
N GLY A 20 -0.48 -1.04 -4.44
CA GLY A 20 -1.69 -1.75 -4.82
C GLY A 20 -1.57 -2.22 -6.27
N ALA A 21 -1.99 -3.45 -6.54
CA ALA A 21 -1.93 -4.07 -7.86
C ALA A 21 -3.21 -4.83 -8.16
N VAL A 22 -3.54 -4.92 -9.45
CA VAL A 22 -4.64 -5.78 -9.91
C VAL A 22 -4.12 -7.22 -10.01
N LEU A 23 -4.90 -8.17 -9.51
CA LEU A 23 -4.61 -9.60 -9.70
C LEU A 23 -4.48 -9.90 -11.19
N GLY A 24 -3.35 -10.47 -11.58
CA GLY A 24 -3.02 -10.68 -13.00
C GLY A 24 -1.94 -9.74 -13.53
N GLU A 25 -1.60 -8.69 -12.81
CA GLU A 25 -0.52 -7.78 -13.17
C GLU A 25 0.82 -8.19 -12.55
N GLU A 26 1.90 -7.74 -13.18
CA GLU A 26 3.24 -7.90 -12.65
C GLU A 26 3.55 -6.79 -11.65
N VAL A 27 3.97 -7.17 -10.44
CA VAL A 27 4.38 -6.25 -9.39
C VAL A 27 5.90 -6.19 -9.33
N THR A 28 6.47 -4.99 -9.49
CA THR A 28 7.92 -4.82 -9.35
C THR A 28 8.28 -4.53 -7.91
N LEU A 29 9.02 -5.47 -7.30
CA LEU A 29 9.63 -5.36 -5.99
C LEU A 29 11.07 -4.87 -6.14
N THR A 30 11.48 -3.94 -5.30
CA THR A 30 12.82 -3.38 -5.29
C THR A 30 13.33 -3.23 -3.87
N GLY A 31 14.62 -3.14 -3.70
CA GLY A 31 15.17 -2.89 -2.38
C GLY A 31 16.67 -2.64 -2.40
N THR A 32 17.21 -2.52 -1.20
CA THR A 32 18.66 -2.40 -0.97
C THR A 32 19.12 -3.51 -0.05
N ALA A 33 20.29 -4.06 -0.36
CA ALA A 33 21.02 -5.02 0.46
C ALA A 33 22.52 -4.86 0.15
N PRO A 34 23.44 -5.32 1.02
CA PRO A 34 24.86 -5.23 0.71
C PRO A 34 25.19 -5.93 -0.61
N ALA A 35 26.12 -5.37 -1.37
CA ALA A 35 26.46 -5.87 -2.71
C ALA A 35 26.89 -7.34 -2.68
N GLY A 36 26.35 -8.16 -3.59
CA GLY A 36 26.62 -9.59 -3.67
C GLY A 36 25.87 -10.45 -2.64
N GLU A 37 25.14 -9.84 -1.70
CA GLU A 37 24.33 -10.59 -0.75
C GLU A 37 23.09 -11.19 -1.40
N THR A 38 22.66 -12.33 -0.88
CA THR A 38 21.43 -13.00 -1.30
C THR A 38 20.28 -12.54 -0.42
N VAL A 39 19.19 -12.15 -1.07
CA VAL A 39 17.94 -11.75 -0.42
C VAL A 39 16.92 -12.87 -0.63
N TYR A 40 16.36 -13.37 0.46
CA TYR A 40 15.34 -14.39 0.48
C TYR A 40 13.97 -13.72 0.53
N LEU A 41 13.18 -13.93 -0.51
CA LEU A 41 11.83 -13.38 -0.68
C LEU A 41 10.79 -14.46 -0.43
N PHE A 42 9.81 -14.13 0.40
CA PHE A 42 8.61 -14.92 0.64
C PHE A 42 7.47 -13.98 1.01
N PHE A 43 6.23 -14.48 1.06
CA PHE A 43 5.12 -13.66 1.50
C PHE A 43 4.08 -14.44 2.31
N THR A 44 3.30 -13.70 3.10
CA THR A 44 2.18 -14.22 3.89
C THR A 44 0.89 -13.48 3.53
N GLY A 45 -0.25 -14.07 3.86
CA GLY A 45 -1.54 -13.43 3.67
C GLY A 45 -2.71 -14.38 3.91
N PRO A 46 -3.93 -13.95 3.57
CA PRO A 46 -5.14 -14.76 3.70
C PRO A 46 -5.00 -16.08 2.94
N ASN A 47 -5.49 -17.17 3.53
CA ASN A 47 -5.53 -18.51 2.94
C ASN A 47 -4.16 -19.10 2.57
N LEU A 48 -3.06 -18.54 3.08
CA LEU A 48 -1.71 -19.05 2.88
C LEU A 48 -1.15 -19.70 4.15
N PRO A 49 -0.18 -20.63 4.02
CA PRO A 49 0.60 -21.15 5.15
C PRO A 49 1.14 -20.05 6.07
N ALA A 50 1.07 -20.27 7.38
CA ALA A 50 1.49 -19.28 8.38
C ALA A 50 3.00 -18.98 8.35
N GLY A 51 3.82 -19.94 7.89
CA GLY A 51 5.26 -19.78 7.69
C GLY A 51 5.61 -18.95 6.44
N GLY A 52 4.64 -18.71 5.56
CA GLY A 52 4.82 -18.03 4.28
C GLY A 52 5.09 -18.99 3.13
N VAL A 53 5.05 -18.43 1.92
CA VAL A 53 5.24 -19.15 0.66
C VAL A 53 6.16 -18.39 -0.29
N ASP A 54 6.73 -19.11 -1.25
CA ASP A 54 7.54 -18.51 -2.32
C ASP A 54 6.69 -17.70 -3.31
N LEU A 55 7.31 -16.79 -4.06
CA LEU A 55 6.61 -15.86 -4.96
C LEU A 55 6.28 -16.47 -6.34
N VAL A 56 6.70 -17.71 -6.62
CA VAL A 56 6.58 -18.37 -7.93
C VAL A 56 5.53 -19.48 -7.90
N HIS A 57 5.55 -20.35 -6.89
CA HIS A 57 4.75 -21.57 -6.85
C HIS A 57 3.74 -21.62 -5.71
N LEU A 58 3.84 -20.73 -4.73
CA LEU A 58 3.10 -20.77 -3.48
C LEU A 58 3.41 -22.00 -2.61
N ASP A 59 4.58 -22.59 -2.82
CA ASP A 59 5.09 -23.66 -1.98
C ASP A 59 5.52 -23.08 -0.64
N ALA A 60 5.27 -23.83 0.44
CA ALA A 60 5.61 -23.40 1.79
C ALA A 60 7.13 -23.26 1.94
N VAL A 61 7.57 -22.13 2.50
CA VAL A 61 9.00 -21.92 2.79
C VAL A 61 9.39 -22.61 4.10
N ALA A 62 10.63 -23.10 4.16
CA ALA A 62 11.16 -23.81 5.32
C ALA A 62 12.46 -23.17 5.82
N THR A 63 12.52 -22.86 7.11
CA THR A 63 13.72 -22.30 7.74
C THR A 63 14.93 -23.21 7.55
N GLY A 64 16.03 -22.63 7.09
CA GLY A 64 17.27 -23.35 6.83
C GLY A 64 17.37 -24.01 5.44
N GLU A 65 16.31 -23.94 4.63
CA GLU A 65 16.24 -24.54 3.29
C GLU A 65 16.11 -23.44 2.20
N PRO A 66 17.24 -22.84 1.74
CA PRO A 66 17.28 -21.75 0.76
C PRO A 66 16.43 -21.95 -0.50
N GLU A 67 16.37 -23.18 -1.01
CA GLU A 67 15.69 -23.53 -2.25
C GLU A 67 14.17 -23.44 -2.17
N THR A 68 13.63 -23.38 -0.95
CA THR A 68 12.19 -23.17 -0.73
C THR A 68 11.79 -21.70 -0.85
N PHE A 69 12.76 -20.77 -0.92
CA PHE A 69 12.52 -19.34 -1.05
C PHE A 69 12.72 -18.85 -2.48
N THR A 70 12.09 -17.74 -2.81
CA THR A 70 12.47 -16.98 -4.00
C THR A 70 13.73 -16.16 -3.69
N THR A 71 14.85 -16.44 -4.35
CA THR A 71 16.12 -15.74 -4.08
C THR A 71 16.42 -14.67 -5.12
N VAL A 72 16.95 -13.52 -4.68
CA VAL A 72 17.52 -12.49 -5.56
C VAL A 72 18.85 -11.99 -5.00
N THR A 73 19.87 -11.86 -5.85
CA THR A 73 21.16 -11.31 -5.45
C THR A 73 21.17 -9.79 -5.64
N ALA A 74 21.70 -9.07 -4.66
CA ALA A 74 21.94 -7.63 -4.79
C ALA A 74 23.09 -7.37 -5.76
N GLY A 75 22.88 -6.42 -6.67
CA GLY A 75 23.91 -5.95 -7.59
C GLY A 75 25.06 -5.23 -6.86
N ASP A 76 26.12 -4.93 -7.60
CA ASP A 76 27.29 -4.19 -7.09
C ASP A 76 26.93 -2.77 -6.57
N ASP A 77 25.80 -2.23 -7.01
CA ASP A 77 25.22 -0.96 -6.56
C ASP A 77 24.41 -1.07 -5.26
N GLY A 78 24.38 -2.26 -4.65
CA GLY A 78 23.65 -2.54 -3.42
C GLY A 78 22.12 -2.52 -3.61
N ARG A 79 21.64 -2.67 -4.84
CA ARG A 79 20.22 -2.70 -5.18
C ARG A 79 19.82 -4.06 -5.72
N TRP A 80 18.57 -4.44 -5.49
CA TRP A 80 17.98 -5.62 -6.08
C TRP A 80 16.59 -5.31 -6.62
N ARG A 81 16.16 -6.10 -7.59
CA ARG A 81 14.84 -5.99 -8.21
C ARG A 81 14.28 -7.37 -8.54
N TYR A 82 13.03 -7.60 -8.19
CA TYR A 82 12.30 -8.81 -8.50
C TYR A 82 10.95 -8.47 -9.16
N ARG A 83 10.60 -9.21 -10.21
CA ARG A 83 9.33 -9.04 -10.93
C ARG A 83 8.39 -10.16 -10.52
N TRP A 84 7.41 -9.83 -9.70
CA TRP A 84 6.45 -10.79 -9.16
C TRP A 84 5.23 -10.91 -10.07
N LYS A 85 5.07 -12.09 -10.68
CA LYS A 85 3.93 -12.40 -11.54
C LYS A 85 2.78 -12.95 -10.69
N THR A 86 1.76 -12.13 -10.44
CA THR A 86 0.58 -12.56 -9.66
C THR A 86 -0.45 -13.32 -10.52
N ALA A 87 -0.31 -13.26 -11.84
CA ALA A 87 -1.19 -13.93 -12.78
C ALA A 87 -1.14 -15.45 -12.63
N GLY A 88 -2.30 -16.07 -12.45
CA GLY A 88 -2.44 -17.53 -12.45
C GLY A 88 -1.93 -18.23 -11.19
N LEU A 89 -1.43 -17.50 -10.18
CA LEU A 89 -1.00 -18.10 -8.91
C LEU A 89 -2.17 -18.68 -8.09
N GLY A 90 -3.42 -18.27 -8.37
CA GLY A 90 -4.58 -18.74 -7.60
C GLY A 90 -4.70 -18.11 -6.21
N ILE A 91 -4.08 -16.95 -5.99
CA ILE A 91 -4.24 -16.16 -4.77
C ILE A 91 -5.52 -15.32 -4.80
N ASP A 92 -6.18 -15.19 -3.66
CA ASP A 92 -7.37 -14.38 -3.49
C ASP A 92 -7.07 -12.88 -3.47
N PRO A 93 -8.05 -12.00 -3.76
CA PRO A 93 -7.90 -10.57 -3.50
C PRO A 93 -7.78 -10.32 -1.99
N GLY A 94 -6.81 -9.53 -1.58
CA GLY A 94 -6.51 -9.31 -0.17
C GLY A 94 -5.26 -8.47 0.05
N THR A 95 -4.91 -8.28 1.33
CA THR A 95 -3.66 -7.66 1.72
C THR A 95 -2.65 -8.75 2.04
N TYR A 96 -1.53 -8.74 1.32
CA TYR A 96 -0.42 -9.66 1.49
C TYR A 96 0.78 -8.91 2.05
N THR A 97 1.60 -9.59 2.83
CA THR A 97 2.85 -9.03 3.36
C THR A 97 4.01 -9.77 2.73
N VAL A 98 4.80 -9.07 1.92
CA VAL A 98 6.05 -9.58 1.35
C VAL A 98 7.17 -9.33 2.35
N TYR A 99 8.05 -10.32 2.50
CA TYR A 99 9.21 -10.29 3.36
C TYR A 99 10.46 -10.42 2.48
N ALA A 100 11.47 -9.63 2.80
CA ALA A 100 12.81 -9.74 2.25
C ALA A 100 13.78 -9.92 3.40
N SER A 101 14.42 -11.08 3.49
CA SER A 101 15.33 -11.44 4.58
C SER A 101 16.75 -11.69 4.09
N ASP A 102 17.74 -11.46 4.96
CA ASP A 102 19.15 -11.84 4.77
C ASP A 102 19.41 -13.33 5.01
N ARG A 103 18.44 -14.08 5.55
CA ARG A 103 18.55 -15.50 5.88
C ARG A 103 17.33 -16.28 5.36
N PRO A 104 17.48 -17.59 5.07
CA PRO A 104 16.37 -18.47 4.76
C PRO A 104 15.60 -18.79 6.05
N ALA A 105 14.75 -17.88 6.50
CA ALA A 105 13.95 -18.03 7.71
C ALA A 105 12.47 -17.83 7.38
N ALA A 106 11.64 -18.82 7.73
CA ALA A 106 10.19 -18.73 7.59
C ALA A 106 9.63 -17.66 8.55
N HIS A 107 8.43 -17.17 8.27
CA HIS A 107 7.81 -16.07 9.01
C HIS A 107 7.82 -16.25 10.55
N ASN A 108 7.52 -17.47 11.00
CA ASN A 108 7.47 -17.83 12.42
C ASN A 108 8.85 -17.88 13.10
N ASP A 109 9.93 -18.01 12.32
CA ASP A 109 11.28 -18.23 12.83
C ASP A 109 12.21 -17.03 12.61
N LEU A 110 11.74 -15.96 11.94
CA LEU A 110 12.53 -14.74 11.68
C LEU A 110 13.27 -14.22 12.92
N GLY A 111 12.60 -14.20 14.07
CA GLY A 111 13.18 -13.75 15.34
C GLY A 111 14.18 -14.74 15.94
N THR A 112 13.93 -16.05 15.84
CA THR A 112 14.83 -17.08 16.38
C THR A 112 16.05 -17.32 15.51
N SER A 113 15.99 -16.95 14.23
CA SER A 113 17.11 -17.05 13.28
C SER A 113 17.99 -15.79 13.25
N ASP A 114 17.74 -14.81 14.13
CA ASP A 114 18.38 -13.49 14.12
C ASP A 114 18.38 -12.87 12.70
N ALA A 115 17.28 -13.08 11.97
CA ALA A 115 17.18 -12.64 10.59
C ALA A 115 16.96 -11.13 10.53
N THR A 116 17.72 -10.44 9.70
CA THR A 116 17.42 -9.06 9.32
C THR A 116 16.42 -9.11 8.17
N TYR A 117 15.29 -8.42 8.31
CA TYR A 117 14.26 -8.43 7.28
C TYR A 117 13.57 -7.06 7.15
N SER A 118 13.02 -6.84 5.96
CA SER A 118 12.07 -5.76 5.69
C SER A 118 10.75 -6.36 5.21
N THR A 119 9.65 -5.66 5.51
CA THR A 119 8.29 -6.07 5.15
C THR A 119 7.62 -5.03 4.29
N LEU A 120 6.78 -5.48 3.36
CA LEU A 120 5.99 -4.63 2.49
C LEU A 120 4.58 -5.18 2.37
N ALA A 121 3.60 -4.37 2.72
CA ALA A 121 2.19 -4.69 2.47
C ALA A 121 1.83 -4.39 1.00
N VAL A 122 1.23 -5.36 0.33
CA VAL A 122 0.73 -5.26 -1.05
C VAL A 122 -0.76 -5.58 -1.05
N SER A 123 -1.58 -4.63 -1.47
CA SER A 123 -3.02 -4.84 -1.63
C SER A 123 -3.34 -5.34 -3.05
N LEU A 124 -3.81 -6.57 -3.16
CA LEU A 124 -4.24 -7.18 -4.42
C LEU A 124 -5.76 -7.05 -4.58
N ARG A 125 -6.20 -6.47 -5.70
CA ARG A 125 -7.61 -6.25 -6.02
C ARG A 125 -8.00 -7.08 -7.23
N ARG A 126 -9.27 -7.50 -7.35
CA ARG A 126 -9.75 -8.09 -8.61
C ARG A 126 -9.73 -7.03 -9.72
N PRO A 127 -9.47 -7.41 -10.98
CA PRO A 127 -9.73 -6.52 -12.10
C PRO A 127 -11.20 -6.12 -12.05
N GLY A 128 -11.45 -4.81 -11.97
CA GLY A 128 -12.81 -4.28 -12.07
C GLY A 128 -13.29 -4.51 -13.49
N LEU A 129 -14.32 -5.32 -13.68
CA LEU A 129 -15.04 -5.35 -14.94
C LEU A 129 -15.78 -4.01 -15.05
N VAL A 130 -15.31 -3.09 -15.90
CA VAL A 130 -16.17 -2.02 -16.41
C VAL A 130 -17.10 -2.70 -17.40
N ILE A 131 -18.35 -2.92 -17.01
CA ILE A 131 -19.38 -3.24 -17.99
C ILE A 131 -19.67 -1.91 -18.67
N ASP A 132 -19.12 -1.69 -19.85
CA ASP A 132 -19.63 -0.68 -20.76
C ASP A 132 -21.11 -1.05 -21.02
N GLY A 133 -22.01 -0.47 -20.22
CA GLY A 133 -23.41 -0.39 -20.59
C GLY A 133 -23.48 0.32 -21.94
N PRO A 134 -24.42 -0.05 -22.83
CA PRO A 134 -24.53 0.59 -24.12
C PRO A 134 -24.63 2.12 -23.94
N ASP A 135 -23.70 2.80 -24.60
CA ASP A 135 -23.65 4.22 -24.92
C ASP A 135 -24.93 5.02 -24.60
N GLU A 136 -24.86 5.86 -23.57
CA GLU A 136 -25.72 7.03 -23.43
C GLU A 136 -24.78 8.24 -23.18
N THR A 137 -24.08 8.67 -24.23
CA THR A 137 -23.30 9.92 -24.26
C THR A 137 -24.24 11.14 -24.37
N PRO A 138 -23.95 12.30 -23.74
CA PRO A 138 -24.92 13.27 -23.20
C PRO A 138 -25.46 14.33 -24.18
N LYS A 139 -26.67 14.87 -23.92
CA LYS A 139 -27.15 16.13 -24.52
C LYS A 139 -28.03 16.95 -23.59
N GLU A 140 -27.82 18.27 -23.65
CA GLU A 140 -28.17 19.31 -22.69
C GLU A 140 -29.68 19.64 -22.51
N THR A 141 -29.98 20.29 -21.37
CA THR A 141 -31.23 20.91 -20.87
C THR A 141 -31.94 21.86 -21.87
N PRO A 142 -33.28 22.09 -21.81
CA PRO A 142 -33.82 23.16 -20.94
C PRO A 142 -35.26 22.97 -20.35
N THR A 143 -35.43 23.43 -19.10
CA THR A 143 -36.49 24.31 -18.52
C THR A 143 -38.01 24.13 -18.79
N THR A 144 -38.80 24.35 -17.72
CA THR A 144 -40.23 24.85 -17.60
C THR A 144 -41.20 23.76 -17.10
N ARG A 145 -42.03 23.91 -16.03
CA ARG A 145 -42.80 25.06 -15.55
C ARG A 145 -43.29 24.91 -14.09
N VAL A 146 -43.42 26.07 -13.45
CA VAL A 146 -43.89 26.48 -12.11
C VAL A 146 -45.23 25.92 -11.58
N GLU A 147 -45.34 25.83 -10.24
CA GLU A 147 -46.53 26.29 -9.51
C GLU A 147 -46.10 27.11 -8.29
N GLU A 148 -46.80 28.21 -8.08
CA GLU A 148 -46.44 29.44 -7.39
C GLU A 148 -47.40 29.63 -6.21
N THR A 149 -46.93 30.05 -5.04
CA THR A 149 -47.75 30.83 -4.10
C THR A 149 -46.84 31.80 -3.36
N GLU A 150 -47.09 33.08 -3.63
CA GLU A 150 -46.30 34.25 -3.28
C GLU A 150 -46.38 34.63 -1.80
N THR A 151 -45.35 35.32 -1.28
CA THR A 151 -45.51 36.54 -0.46
C THR A 151 -44.25 37.42 -0.65
N PRO A 152 -44.38 38.70 -1.07
CA PRO A 152 -43.23 39.53 -1.46
C PRO A 152 -42.81 40.56 -0.39
N GLU A 153 -41.50 40.80 -0.17
CA GLU A 153 -40.90 42.15 0.04
C GLU A 153 -39.38 42.19 0.35
N THR A 154 -38.56 42.47 -0.69
CA THR A 154 -37.54 43.56 -0.90
C THR A 154 -36.61 44.07 0.26
N PRO A 155 -35.35 44.54 0.04
CA PRO A 155 -34.19 44.06 -0.74
C PRO A 155 -32.81 44.15 0.02
N ALA A 156 -31.73 43.73 -0.67
CA ALA A 156 -30.32 44.22 -0.58
C ALA A 156 -29.22 43.23 -0.11
N THR A 157 -28.55 42.65 -1.12
CA THR A 157 -27.10 42.70 -1.40
C THR A 157 -26.07 42.21 -0.36
N THR A 158 -25.53 41.01 -0.68
CA THR A 158 -24.11 40.58 -0.63
C THR A 158 -23.44 40.34 0.73
N THR A 159 -22.96 39.10 0.95
CA THR A 159 -21.59 38.68 1.39
C THR A 159 -21.63 37.23 1.95
N PRO A 160 -20.57 36.40 1.81
CA PRO A 160 -20.69 34.99 1.46
C PRO A 160 -20.73 33.99 2.64
N SER A 161 -21.07 32.75 2.29
CA SER A 161 -21.13 31.55 3.13
C SER A 161 -19.93 31.33 4.05
N PRO A 162 -20.21 31.01 5.33
CA PRO A 162 -19.40 30.10 6.14
C PRO A 162 -20.18 28.80 6.41
N GLY A 163 -19.45 27.70 6.55
CA GLY A 163 -19.95 26.33 6.44
C GLY A 163 -20.91 25.83 7.51
N LEU A 164 -21.37 24.59 7.35
CA LEU A 164 -21.87 23.78 8.46
C LEU A 164 -20.95 22.56 8.65
N ALA A 165 -20.02 22.75 9.58
CA ALA A 165 -19.37 21.68 10.32
C ALA A 165 -20.25 21.28 11.52
N ALA A 166 -20.03 20.05 11.98
CA ALA A 166 -19.98 19.65 13.38
C ALA A 166 -21.19 19.94 14.29
N ALA A 167 -21.83 18.87 14.74
CA ALA A 167 -22.75 18.88 15.87
C ALA A 167 -21.99 18.77 17.22
N ALA A 168 -22.32 19.71 18.12
CA ALA A 168 -22.42 19.62 19.60
C ALA A 168 -21.13 19.34 20.42
N ALA A 169 -20.82 20.02 21.54
CA ALA A 169 -21.50 21.04 22.33
C ALA A 169 -20.53 21.78 23.30
N LEU A 170 -20.83 23.07 23.51
CA LEU A 170 -20.69 23.95 24.70
C LEU A 170 -19.58 23.72 25.76
N ALA A 171 -18.73 24.73 25.95
CA ALA A 171 -18.65 25.50 27.22
C ALA A 171 -17.79 26.79 27.08
N LEU A 172 -18.50 27.92 27.18
CA LEU A 172 -18.16 29.30 27.60
C LEU A 172 -16.69 29.59 28.06
N LEU A 173 -15.96 30.50 27.40
CA LEU A 173 -15.88 31.98 27.62
C LEU A 173 -15.12 32.32 28.93
N ILE A 174 -14.03 33.09 28.95
CA ILE A 174 -14.02 34.55 28.83
C ILE A 174 -12.57 35.06 28.63
N ALA A 175 -12.44 36.00 27.67
CA ALA A 175 -11.58 37.20 27.58
C ALA A 175 -10.36 37.32 28.51
N LYS A 176 -9.21 37.87 28.08
CA LYS A 176 -9.05 39.07 27.26
C LYS A 176 -7.58 39.18 26.83
N ARG A 177 -7.36 39.67 25.61
CA ARG A 177 -6.06 40.05 25.06
C ARG A 177 -5.30 41.00 26.00
N ARG A 178 -4.01 40.70 26.22
CA ARG A 178 -2.76 41.51 26.06
C ARG A 178 -2.79 43.01 26.44
N PRO A 179 -1.66 43.65 26.82
CA PRO A 179 -0.27 43.45 26.34
C PRO A 179 0.52 42.36 27.04
#